data_AF-A0A960XUG9-F1
#
_entry.id   AF-A0A960XUG9-F1
#
_cell.length_a   1.000
_cell.length_b   1.000
_cell.length_c   1.000
_cell.angle_alpha   90.00
_cell.angle_beta   90.00
_cell.angle_gamma   90.00
#
_symmetry.space_group_name_H-M   'P 1'
#
loop_
_entity.id
_entity.type
_entity.pdbx_description
1 polymer ?
#
loop_
_entity_poly.entity_id
_entity_poly.type
_entity_poly.pdbx_seq_one_letter_code
_entity_poly.pdbx_strand_id
1 'polypeptide(L)' 'MSDQSQPTRPTAIRLLLVLLPLAAILGSFVWIASLDPLRSFNNGAPPVESLTVERTVLDQTGIQILVRAGGSE' A
#
# COMPACT_ATOMS: atom_id res chain seq x y z
N MET A 1 5.43 26.96 -57.10
CA MET A 1 6.28 26.14 -56.21
C MET A 1 6.30 26.85 -54.87
N SER A 2 5.44 26.46 -53.94
CA SER A 2 5.34 27.12 -52.62
C SER A 2 6.32 26.44 -51.68
N ASP A 3 7.42 27.10 -51.35
CA ASP A 3 8.34 26.67 -50.31
C ASP A 3 7.60 26.69 -48.97
N GLN A 4 7.19 25.50 -48.49
CA GLN A 4 6.76 25.33 -47.11
C GLN A 4 8.00 25.28 -46.24
N SER A 5 8.40 26.43 -45.71
CA SER A 5 9.41 26.53 -44.66
C SER A 5 8.85 25.87 -43.39
N GLN A 6 9.22 24.61 -43.20
CA GLN A 6 8.84 23.81 -42.04
C GLN A 6 9.33 24.53 -40.76
N PRO A 7 8.45 24.94 -39.83
CA PRO A 7 8.89 25.58 -38.61
C PRO A 7 9.64 24.57 -37.74
N THR A 8 10.96 24.66 -37.69
CA THR A 8 11.79 23.89 -36.76
C THR A 8 11.50 24.37 -35.35
N ARG A 9 10.62 23.67 -34.63
CA ARG A 9 10.37 23.94 -33.20
C ARG A 9 11.70 23.95 -32.44
N PRO A 10 11.96 24.97 -31.60
CA PRO A 10 13.21 25.09 -30.87
C PRO A 10 13.46 23.86 -29.98
N THR A 11 14.72 23.44 -29.89
CA THR A 11 15.14 22.23 -29.15
C THR A 11 14.66 22.23 -27.70
N ALA A 12 14.60 23.40 -27.06
CA ALA A 12 14.06 23.56 -25.71
C ALA A 12 12.60 23.11 -25.58
N ILE A 13 11.75 23.41 -26.57
CA ILE A 13 10.34 22.97 -26.57
C ILE A 13 10.27 21.45 -26.72
N ARG A 14 11.15 20.85 -27.55
CA ARG A 14 11.20 19.39 -27.70
C ARG A 14 11.61 18.71 -26.39
N LEU A 15 12.62 19.25 -25.70
CA LEU A 15 13.04 18.75 -24.40
C LEU A 15 11.94 18.90 -23.36
N LEU A 16 11.27 20.05 -23.30
CA LEU A 16 10.15 20.26 -22.39
C LEU A 16 9.04 19.24 -22.61
N LEU A 17 8.66 18.96 -23.87
CA LEU A 17 7.63 17.98 -24.20
C LEU A 17 7.98 16.54 -23.77
N VAL A 18 9.26 16.21 -23.63
CA VAL A 18 9.71 14.89 -23.15
C VAL A 18 9.87 14.89 -21.64
N LEU A 19 10.54 15.90 -21.08
CA LEU A 19 10.85 15.95 -19.65
C LEU A 19 9.60 16.17 -18.80
N LEU A 20 8.62 16.92 -19.28
CA LEU A 20 7.39 17.20 -18.55
C LEU A 20 6.59 15.92 -18.21
N PRO A 21 6.24 15.03 -19.17
CA PRO A 21 5.55 13.78 -18.82
C PRO A 21 6.41 12.83 -17.99
N LEU A 22 7.74 12.80 -18.21
CA LEU A 22 8.65 11.99 -17.39
C LEU A 22 8.65 12.46 -15.92
N ALA A 23 8.72 13.77 -15.70
CA ALA A 23 8.65 14.36 -14.37
C ALA A 23 7.29 14.11 -13.71
N ALA A 24 6.19 14.17 -14.47
CA ALA A 24 4.86 13.85 -13.98
C ALA A 24 4.78 12.39 -13.50
N ILE A 25 5.25 11.43 -14.30
CA ILE A 25 5.28 10.00 -13.94
C ILE A 25 6.10 9.80 -12.66
N LEU A 26 7.31 10.36 -12.59
CA LEU A 26 8.17 10.24 -11.41
C LEU A 26 7.51 10.86 -10.17
N GLY A 27 6.90 12.04 -10.33
CA GLY A 27 6.15 12.70 -9.27
C GLY A 27 4.97 11.87 -8.76
N SER A 28 4.24 11.20 -9.65
CA SER A 28 3.16 10.29 -9.27
C SER A 28 3.67 9.09 -8.46
N PHE A 29 4.80 8.50 -8.83
CA PHE A 29 5.41 7.42 -8.04
C PHE A 29 5.77 7.88 -6.62
N VAL A 30 6.42 9.04 -6.51
CA VAL A 30 6.78 9.63 -5.20
C VAL A 30 5.53 9.93 -4.38
N TRP A 31 4.49 10.50 -4.99
CA TRP A 31 3.21 10.77 -4.33
C TRP A 31 2.62 9.49 -3.75
N ILE A 32 2.44 8.47 -4.57
CA ILE A 32 1.82 7.21 -4.14
C ILE A 32 2.65 6.54 -3.06
N ALA A 33 3.97 6.46 -3.22
CA ALA A 33 4.86 5.87 -2.22
C ALA A 33 4.81 6.60 -0.87
N SER A 34 4.63 7.93 -0.87
CA SER A 34 4.52 8.73 0.35
C SER A 34 3.26 8.45 1.18
N LEU A 35 2.22 7.89 0.56
CA LEU A 35 0.99 7.51 1.23
C LEU A 35 1.07 6.15 1.94
N ASP A 36 2.24 5.50 1.91
CA ASP A 36 2.46 4.13 2.40
C ASP A 36 1.36 3.16 1.90
N PRO A 37 1.29 2.92 0.58
CA PRO A 37 0.21 2.15 -0.04
C PRO A 37 0.24 0.68 0.40
N LEU A 38 1.37 0.23 0.97
CA LEU A 38 1.54 -1.13 1.46
C LEU A 38 1.13 -1.27 2.93
N ARG A 39 0.75 -0.18 3.61
CA ARG A 39 0.27 -0.21 5.00
C ARG A 39 -0.88 -1.19 5.23
N SER A 40 -1.76 -1.37 4.24
CA SER A 40 -2.85 -2.35 4.34
C SER A 40 -2.35 -3.79 4.44
N PHE A 41 -1.19 -4.11 3.85
CA PHE A 41 -0.54 -5.42 4.01
C PHE A 41 0.13 -5.58 5.38
N ASN A 42 0.42 -4.47 6.07
CA ASN A 42 0.86 -4.46 7.47
C ASN A 42 -0.29 -4.58 8.47
N ASN A 43 -1.55 -4.74 8.01
CA ASN A 43 -2.65 -5.23 8.83
C ASN A 43 -2.56 -6.75 9.00
N GLY A 44 -1.36 -7.25 9.37
CA GLY A 44 -1.22 -8.59 9.90
C GLY A 44 -2.28 -8.77 10.97
N ALA A 45 -3.05 -9.85 10.84
CA ALA A 45 -4.24 -10.20 11.59
C ALA A 45 -4.28 -9.56 13.00
N PRO A 46 -5.45 -9.07 13.47
CA PRO A 46 -5.63 -8.50 14.81
C PRO A 46 -4.75 -9.30 15.77
N PRO A 47 -3.81 -8.65 16.49
CA PRO A 47 -2.74 -9.33 17.20
C PRO A 47 -3.38 -10.47 17.99
N VAL A 48 -3.08 -11.70 17.55
CA VAL A 48 -3.58 -12.99 18.06
C VAL A 48 -4.53 -12.78 19.23
N GLU A 49 -5.84 -12.86 18.93
CA GLU A 49 -6.96 -12.86 19.87
C GLU A 49 -6.48 -13.04 21.30
N SER A 50 -6.72 -12.06 22.19
CA SER A 50 -6.39 -12.24 23.60
C SER A 50 -7.28 -13.37 24.15
N LEU A 51 -6.84 -14.61 23.97
CA LEU A 51 -7.45 -15.81 24.51
C LEU A 51 -7.26 -15.70 26.00
N THR A 52 -8.21 -15.04 26.65
CA THR A 52 -8.24 -14.97 28.10
C THR A 52 -8.73 -16.33 28.56
N VAL A 53 -7.82 -17.11 29.15
CA VAL A 53 -8.16 -18.38 29.77
C VAL A 53 -8.92 -18.05 31.06
N GLU A 54 -10.25 -18.14 31.02
CA GLU A 54 -11.10 -17.78 32.16
C GLU A 54 -11.04 -18.86 33.24
N ARG A 55 -10.87 -20.14 32.85
CA ARG A 55 -10.80 -21.25 33.80
C ARG A 55 -10.10 -22.48 33.20
N THR A 56 -9.16 -23.04 33.96
CA THR A 56 -8.58 -24.36 33.72
C THR A 56 -8.99 -25.28 34.88
N VAL A 57 -9.69 -26.37 34.57
CA VAL A 57 -10.04 -27.40 35.55
C VAL A 57 -9.21 -28.63 35.22
N LEU A 58 -8.47 -29.12 36.22
CA LEU A 58 -7.79 -30.41 36.16
C LEU A 58 -8.43 -31.33 37.19
N ASP A 59 -9.00 -32.43 36.72
CA ASP A 59 -9.62 -33.45 37.55
C ASP A 59 -9.14 -34.86 37.16
N GLN A 60 -9.71 -35.89 37.79
CA GLN A 60 -9.36 -37.29 37.55
C GLN A 60 -9.76 -37.81 36.16
N THR A 61 -10.54 -37.01 35.40
CA THR A 61 -11.05 -37.35 34.07
C THR A 61 -10.36 -36.57 32.94
N GLY A 62 -9.64 -35.48 33.23
CA GLY A 62 -8.79 -34.78 32.27
C GLY A 62 -8.65 -33.27 32.50
N ILE A 63 -8.27 -32.56 31.45
CA ILE A 63 -8.10 -31.09 31.42
C ILE A 63 -9.27 -30.46 30.67
N GLN A 64 -9.97 -29.53 31.29
CA GLN A 64 -10.99 -28.70 30.66
C GLN A 64 -10.54 -27.23 30.66
N ILE A 65 -10.57 -26.60 29.48
CA ILE A 65 -10.12 -25.22 29.29
C ILE A 65 -11.29 -24.42 28.70
N LEU A 66 -11.70 -23.35 29.39
CA LEU A 66 -12.69 -22.40 28.90
C LEU A 66 -11.99 -21.15 28.38
N VAL A 67 -12.18 -20.88 27.08
CA VAL A 67 -11.52 -19.78 26.38
C VAL A 67 -12.56 -18.85 25.79
N ARG A 68 -12.45 -17.55 26.08
CA ARG A 68 -13.20 -16.50 25.38
C ARG A 68 -12.33 -15.94 24.27
N ALA A 69 -12.72 -16.20 23.02
CA ALA A 69 -12.12 -15.53 21.87
C ALA A 69 -12.78 -14.16 21.69
N GLY A 70 -11.98 -13.10 21.78
CA GLY A 70 -12.39 -11.73 21.48
C GLY A 70 -11.90 -11.33 20.09
N GLY A 71 -12.65 -11.69 19.06
CA GLY A 71 -12.44 -11.26 17.68
C GLY A 71 -13.69 -10.54 17.15
N SER A 72 -13.51 -9.48 16.37
CA SER A 72 -14.56 -8.87 15.55
C SER A 72 -14.71 -9.63 14.23
N GLU A 73 -15.89 -9.53 13.61
CA GLU A 73 -16.27 -10.10 12.30
C GLU A 73 -15.29 -9.85 11.14
#